data_AF-A0A523V4Y2-F1
#
_entry.id   AF-A0A523V4Y2-F1
#
_cell.length_a   1.000
_cell.length_b   1.000
_cell.length_c   1.000
_cell.angle_alpha   90.00
_cell.angle_beta   90.00
_cell.angle_gamma   90.00
#
_symmetry.space_group_name_H-M   'P 1'
#
loop_
_entity.id
_entity.type
_entity.pdbx_description
1 polymer ?
#
loop_
_entity_poly.entity_id
_entity_poly.type
_entity_poly.pdbx_seq_one_letter_code
_entity_poly.pdbx_strand_id
1 'polypeptide(L)'
;MDLFGYVDSVLNFFRLPIWRYLIYGIIFILIIIWLSFVYWTYRDAKLRNTSVIAAIFWALVVLVFNFLGLIIYLILRPPEYIEDVLERDLEIKRMQLLLDSDLCSCPSCGNEVKPDFLICPYCRKKLKNPCISCAKPLDFGWKVCPYCKTSQ
;
A
#
# COMPACT_ATOMS: atom_id res chain seq x y z
N MET A 1 7.90 14.29 -69.70
CA MET A 1 7.30 13.33 -68.74
C MET A 1 7.20 14.11 -67.46
N ASP A 2 6.05 14.74 -67.28
CA ASP A 2 5.98 15.97 -66.51
C ASP A 2 5.69 15.62 -65.06
N LEU A 3 6.79 15.42 -64.32
CA LEU A 3 6.80 15.18 -62.87
C LEU A 3 5.90 16.19 -62.14
N PHE A 4 5.88 17.44 -62.60
CA PHE A 4 5.04 18.51 -62.06
C PHE A 4 3.53 18.24 -62.21
N GLY A 5 3.06 17.70 -63.34
CA GLY A 5 1.64 17.36 -63.54
C GLY A 5 1.17 16.17 -62.70
N TYR A 6 2.08 15.22 -62.42
CA TYR A 6 1.81 14.13 -61.48
C TYR A 6 1.71 14.64 -60.04
N VAL A 7 2.63 15.52 -59.62
CA VAL A 7 2.60 16.15 -58.30
C VAL A 7 1.32 16.97 -58.09
N ASP A 8 0.89 17.76 -59.09
CA ASP A 8 -0.36 18.52 -59.01
C ASP A 8 -1.60 17.61 -58.91
N SER A 9 -1.59 16.47 -59.60
CA SER A 9 -2.67 15.48 -59.51
C SER A 9 -2.76 14.86 -58.11
N VAL A 10 -1.61 14.57 -57.50
CA VAL A 10 -1.52 14.08 -56.11
C VAL A 10 -1.96 15.15 -55.10
N LEU A 11 -1.57 16.40 -55.29
CA LEU A 11 -1.98 17.50 -54.42
C LEU A 11 -3.49 17.80 -54.51
N ASN A 12 -4.08 17.71 -55.70
CA ASN A 12 -5.52 17.85 -55.89
C ASN A 12 -6.32 16.73 -55.20
N PHE A 13 -5.77 15.52 -55.14
CA PHE A 13 -6.34 14.41 -54.38
C PHE A 13 -6.41 14.72 -52.87
N PHE A 14 -5.36 15.29 -52.27
CA PHE A 14 -5.35 15.71 -50.85
C PHE A 14 -6.20 16.96 -50.56
N ARG A 15 -6.58 17.73 -51.59
CA ARG A 15 -7.42 18.93 -51.46
C ARG A 15 -8.92 18.60 -51.37
N LEU A 16 -9.31 17.34 -51.59
CA LEU A 16 -10.70 16.90 -51.42
C LEU A 16 -11.17 17.14 -49.97
N PRO A 17 -12.43 17.58 -49.77
CA PRO A 17 -12.95 17.93 -48.45
C PRO A 17 -12.94 16.74 -47.48
N ILE A 18 -12.94 15.50 -47.99
CA ILE A 18 -12.86 14.26 -47.21
C ILE A 18 -11.59 14.20 -46.34
N TRP A 19 -10.44 14.62 -46.88
CA TRP A 19 -9.16 14.60 -46.16
C TRP A 19 -9.14 15.61 -45.02
N ARG A 20 -9.76 16.78 -45.22
CA ARG A 20 -9.93 17.77 -44.16
C ARG A 20 -10.77 17.25 -43.01
N TYR A 21 -11.90 16.60 -43.30
CA TYR A 21 -12.75 15.99 -42.26
C TYR A 21 -12.03 14.83 -41.53
N LEU A 22 -11.27 14.01 -42.26
CA LEU A 22 -10.45 12.95 -41.65
C LEU A 22 -9.39 13.52 -40.71
N ILE A 23 -8.67 14.56 -41.12
CA ILE A 23 -7.66 15.23 -40.29
C ILE A 23 -8.29 15.80 -39.01
N TYR A 24 -9.44 16.48 -39.12
CA TYR A 24 -10.15 16.99 -37.94
C TYR A 24 -10.63 15.86 -37.02
N GLY A 25 -11.11 14.75 -37.57
CA GLY A 25 -11.48 13.57 -36.80
C GLY A 25 -10.30 12.97 -36.02
N ILE A 26 -9.13 12.87 -36.66
CA ILE A 26 -7.90 12.39 -36.01
C ILE A 26 -7.48 13.33 -34.88
N ILE A 27 -7.47 14.64 -35.13
CA ILE A 27 -7.14 15.64 -34.11
C ILE A 27 -8.11 15.55 -32.92
N PHE A 28 -9.40 15.39 -33.18
CA PHE A 28 -10.41 15.21 -32.14
C PHE A 28 -10.15 13.98 -31.25
N ILE A 29 -9.83 12.84 -31.87
CA ILE A 29 -9.47 11.61 -31.14
C ILE A 29 -8.20 11.82 -30.31
N LEU A 30 -7.17 12.47 -30.86
CA LEU A 30 -5.93 12.77 -30.15
C LEU A 30 -6.18 13.68 -28.93
N ILE A 31 -7.08 14.65 -29.04
CA ILE A 31 -7.50 15.50 -27.91
C ILE A 31 -8.19 14.67 -26.83
N ILE A 32 -9.09 13.75 -27.19
CA ILE A 32 -9.75 12.86 -26.23
C ILE A 32 -8.72 12.00 -25.49
N ILE A 33 -7.77 11.40 -26.22
CA ILE A 33 -6.71 10.58 -25.63
C ILE A 33 -5.83 11.43 -24.70
N TRP A 34 -5.47 12.64 -25.10
CA TRP A 34 -4.69 13.56 -24.27
C TRP A 34 -5.42 13.92 -22.96
N LEU A 35 -6.71 14.27 -23.03
CA LEU A 35 -7.52 14.53 -21.83
C LEU A 35 -7.68 13.28 -20.95
N SER A 36 -7.79 12.10 -21.57
CA SER A 36 -7.81 10.82 -20.85
C SER A 36 -6.52 10.60 -20.06
N PHE A 37 -5.35 10.91 -20.63
CA PHE A 37 -4.06 10.84 -19.93
C PHE A 37 -3.96 11.84 -18.77
N VAL A 38 -4.47 13.06 -18.94
CA VAL A 38 -4.52 14.05 -17.86
C VAL A 38 -5.37 13.55 -16.70
N TYR A 39 -6.58 13.05 -16.99
CA TYR A 39 -7.47 12.48 -15.99
C TYR A 39 -6.86 11.25 -15.30
N TRP A 40 -6.25 10.35 -16.08
CA TRP A 40 -5.57 9.16 -15.58
C TRP A 40 -4.45 9.54 -14.60
N THR A 41 -3.63 10.54 -14.96
CA THR A 41 -2.53 11.02 -14.11
C THR A 41 -3.03 11.59 -12.79
N TYR A 42 -4.12 12.37 -12.81
CA TYR A 42 -4.76 12.86 -11.59
C TYR A 42 -5.26 11.73 -10.70
N ARG A 43 -6.00 10.78 -11.29
CA ARG A 43 -6.56 9.61 -10.59
C ARG A 43 -5.45 8.78 -9.96
N ASP A 44 -4.39 8.51 -10.73
CA ASP A 44 -3.29 7.68 -10.26
C ASP A 44 -2.49 8.36 -9.13
N ALA A 45 -2.18 9.65 -9.27
CA ALA A 45 -1.50 10.40 -8.21
C ALA A 45 -2.31 10.42 -6.91
N LYS A 46 -3.64 10.56 -7.00
CA LYS A 46 -4.54 10.53 -5.84
C LYS A 46 -4.55 9.17 -5.12
N LEU A 47 -4.40 8.06 -5.86
CA LEU A 47 -4.35 6.71 -5.29
C LEU A 47 -3.03 6.42 -4.55
N ARG A 48 -1.96 7.18 -4.84
CA ARG A 48 -0.60 6.97 -4.31
C ARG A 48 -0.25 7.85 -3.09
N ASN A 49 -1.24 8.22 -2.28
CA ASN A 49 -1.12 9.05 -1.08
C ASN A 49 -0.52 10.45 -1.28
N THR A 50 -0.48 10.94 -2.51
CA THR A 50 -0.04 12.31 -2.73
C THR A 50 -1.13 13.27 -2.26
N SER A 51 -0.72 14.43 -1.72
CA SER A 51 -1.69 15.48 -1.37
C SER A 51 -2.51 15.85 -2.61
N VAL A 52 -3.76 16.27 -2.42
CA VAL A 52 -4.65 16.68 -3.54
C VAL A 52 -3.99 17.74 -4.41
N ILE A 53 -3.20 18.64 -3.79
CA ILE A 53 -2.42 19.68 -4.46
C ILE A 53 -1.36 19.07 -5.38
N ALA A 54 -0.62 18.05 -4.91
CA ALA A 54 0.38 17.37 -5.72
C ALA A 54 -0.26 16.59 -6.89
N ALA A 55 -1.42 15.97 -6.69
CA ALA A 55 -2.15 15.29 -7.76
C ALA A 55 -2.61 16.27 -8.85
N ILE A 56 -3.12 17.45 -8.46
CA ILE A 56 -3.48 18.52 -9.41
C ILE A 56 -2.25 19.05 -10.13
N PHE A 57 -1.14 19.25 -9.41
CA PHE A 57 0.12 19.69 -10.00
C PHE A 57 0.58 18.73 -11.12
N TRP A 58 0.62 17.42 -10.87
CA TRP A 58 1.00 16.44 -11.90
C TRP A 58 0.03 16.41 -13.07
N ALA A 59 -1.27 16.52 -12.83
CA ALA A 59 -2.26 16.63 -13.90
C ALA A 59 -2.03 17.88 -14.77
N LEU A 60 -1.69 19.02 -14.17
CA LEU A 60 -1.35 20.25 -14.89
C LEU A 60 -0.05 20.11 -15.69
N VAL A 61 0.95 19.40 -15.15
CA VAL A 61 2.20 19.09 -15.89
C VAL A 61 1.88 18.27 -17.14
N VAL A 62 1.06 17.22 -17.05
CA VAL A 62 0.66 16.42 -18.22
C VAL A 62 -0.25 17.22 -19.16
N LEU A 63 -1.08 18.12 -18.64
CA LEU A 63 -1.88 19.02 -19.46
C LEU A 63 -0.96 19.91 -20.30
N VAL A 64 -0.03 20.64 -19.70
CA VAL A 64 0.82 21.61 -20.44
C VAL A 64 1.85 20.91 -21.34
N PHE A 65 2.50 19.85 -20.86
CA PHE A 65 3.61 19.20 -21.57
C PHE A 65 3.22 17.93 -22.33
N ASN A 66 1.94 17.51 -22.28
CA ASN A 66 1.41 16.31 -22.94
C ASN A 66 2.30 15.08 -22.67
N PHE A 67 2.77 14.39 -23.73
CA PHE A 67 3.59 13.18 -23.64
C PHE A 67 4.87 13.36 -22.81
N LEU A 68 5.52 14.53 -22.88
CA LEU A 68 6.71 14.81 -22.06
C LEU A 68 6.35 14.87 -20.58
N GLY A 69 5.23 15.53 -20.24
CA GLY A 69 4.73 15.57 -18.87
C GLY A 69 4.39 14.17 -18.34
N LEU A 70 3.82 13.32 -19.20
CA LEU A 70 3.49 11.94 -18.83
C LEU A 70 4.75 11.09 -18.57
N ILE A 71 5.78 11.22 -19.40
CA ILE A 71 7.06 10.53 -19.19
C ILE A 71 7.69 10.96 -17.86
N ILE A 72 7.74 12.28 -17.60
CA ILE A 72 8.28 12.82 -16.34
C ILE A 72 7.48 12.28 -15.16
N TYR A 73 6.15 12.28 -15.25
CA TYR A 73 5.28 11.74 -14.21
C TYR A 73 5.57 10.25 -13.95
N LEU A 74 5.69 9.42 -15.00
CA LEU A 74 5.95 7.99 -14.85
C LEU A 74 7.29 7.70 -14.16
N ILE A 75 8.31 8.54 -14.38
CA ILE A 75 9.63 8.42 -13.74
C ILE A 75 9.57 8.82 -12.26
N LEU A 76 8.87 9.91 -11.95
CA LEU A 76 8.77 10.46 -10.59
C LEU A 76 7.62 9.88 -9.76
N ARG A 77 6.83 8.98 -10.36
CA ARG A 77 5.67 8.33 -9.76
C ARG A 77 6.05 7.63 -8.45
N PRO A 78 5.42 7.97 -7.31
CA PRO A 78 5.66 7.27 -6.04
C PRO A 78 5.36 5.77 -6.19
N PRO A 79 6.15 4.85 -5.63
CA PRO A 79 6.00 3.41 -5.91
C PRO A 79 4.81 2.76 -5.20
N GLU A 80 4.46 3.20 -3.99
CA GLU A 80 3.48 2.51 -3.13
C GLU A 80 2.07 3.12 -3.21
N TYR A 81 1.04 2.26 -3.19
CA TYR A 81 -0.35 2.67 -3.04
C TYR A 81 -0.72 2.80 -1.55
N ILE A 82 -1.70 3.66 -1.23
CA ILE A 82 -2.17 3.87 0.15
C ILE A 82 -2.65 2.56 0.78
N GLU A 83 -3.38 1.78 -0.02
CA GLU A 83 -4.01 0.54 0.42
C GLU A 83 -2.97 -0.50 0.87
N ASP A 84 -1.86 -0.63 0.12
CA ASP A 84 -0.77 -1.54 0.44
C ASP A 84 -0.08 -1.18 1.77
N VAL A 85 0.14 0.12 2.01
CA VAL A 85 0.76 0.61 3.27
C VAL A 85 -0.16 0.34 4.45
N LEU A 86 -1.46 0.61 4.27
CA LEU A 86 -2.45 0.38 5.30
C LEU A 86 -2.59 -1.11 5.63
N GLU A 87 -2.57 -1.99 4.62
CA GLU A 87 -2.64 -3.44 4.84
C GLU A 87 -1.45 -3.93 5.66
N ARG A 88 -0.22 -3.53 5.30
CA ARG A 88 0.98 -3.85 6.07
C ARG A 88 0.90 -3.35 7.51
N ASP A 89 0.43 -2.12 7.72
CA ASP A 89 0.28 -1.56 9.07
C ASP A 89 -0.72 -2.34 9.92
N LEU A 90 -1.81 -2.84 9.31
CA LEU A 90 -2.78 -3.69 10.00
C LEU A 90 -2.20 -5.06 10.32
N GLU A 91 -1.45 -5.67 9.41
CA GLU A 91 -0.76 -6.93 9.67
C GLU A 91 0.26 -6.81 10.80
N ILE A 92 1.07 -5.75 10.80
CA ILE A 92 2.04 -5.46 11.86
C ILE A 92 1.33 -5.30 13.20
N LYS A 93 0.24 -4.51 13.26
CA LYS A 93 -0.55 -4.35 14.50
C LYS A 93 -1.16 -5.66 14.99
N ARG A 94 -1.66 -6.51 14.08
CA ARG A 94 -2.16 -7.85 14.46
C ARG A 94 -1.06 -8.70 15.06
N MET A 95 0.12 -8.70 14.44
CA MET A 95 1.27 -9.44 14.94
C MET A 95 1.71 -8.90 16.31
N GLN A 96 1.79 -7.58 16.48
CA GLN A 96 2.09 -6.95 17.76
C GLN A 96 1.11 -7.36 18.86
N LEU A 97 -0.20 -7.41 18.57
CA LEU A 97 -1.19 -7.88 19.54
C LEU A 97 -0.99 -9.33 19.96
N LEU A 98 -0.55 -10.21 19.04
CA LEU A 98 -0.23 -11.61 19.37
C LEU A 98 1.04 -11.74 20.22
N LEU A 99 2.00 -10.84 20.05
CA LEU A 99 3.22 -10.79 20.88
C LEU A 99 2.95 -10.17 22.26
N ASP A 100 2.19 -9.07 22.34
CA ASP A 100 1.86 -8.37 23.58
C ASP A 100 0.82 -9.11 24.41
N SER A 101 0.02 -9.99 23.80
CA SER A 101 -0.80 -10.91 24.57
C SER A 101 0.11 -11.89 25.31
N ASP A 102 0.53 -11.52 26.52
CA ASP A 102 1.16 -12.35 27.57
C ASP A 102 0.22 -13.49 28.06
N LEU A 103 -0.72 -13.90 27.20
CA LEU A 103 -1.64 -15.01 27.39
C LEU A 103 -0.87 -16.31 27.20
N CYS A 104 -0.21 -16.74 28.28
CA CYS A 104 0.22 -18.12 28.38
C CYS A 104 -1.03 -19.01 28.31
N SER A 105 -1.04 -19.98 27.38
CA SER A 105 -2.07 -21.02 27.38
C SER A 105 -1.66 -22.16 28.31
N CYS A 106 -2.61 -22.77 29.02
CA CYS A 106 -2.31 -23.95 29.82
C CYS A 106 -1.86 -25.10 28.92
N PRO A 107 -0.67 -25.72 29.14
CA PRO A 107 -0.16 -26.79 28.28
C PRO A 107 -0.99 -28.09 28.37
N SER A 108 -1.89 -28.20 29.35
CA SER A 108 -2.72 -29.40 29.53
C SER A 108 -4.10 -29.29 28.88
N CYS A 109 -4.68 -28.08 28.76
CA CYS A 109 -6.05 -27.91 28.28
C CYS A 109 -6.23 -26.78 27.26
N GLY A 110 -5.19 -26.01 26.95
CA GLY A 110 -5.22 -24.92 25.96
C GLY A 110 -5.95 -23.65 26.41
N ASN A 111 -6.63 -23.65 27.55
CA ASN A 111 -7.31 -22.45 28.04
C ASN A 111 -6.30 -21.34 28.39
N GLU A 112 -6.69 -20.11 28.10
CA GLU A 112 -5.94 -18.89 28.44
C GLU A 112 -5.77 -18.74 29.96
N VAL A 113 -4.54 -18.50 30.41
CA VAL A 113 -4.21 -18.29 31.81
C VAL A 113 -3.30 -17.07 31.97
N LYS A 114 -3.53 -16.29 33.03
CA LYS A 114 -2.69 -15.12 33.33
C LYS A 114 -1.32 -15.56 33.85
N PRO A 115 -0.25 -14.78 33.62
CA PRO A 115 1.10 -15.12 34.05
C PRO A 115 1.25 -15.28 35.58
N ASP A 116 0.34 -14.70 36.37
CA ASP A 116 0.34 -14.79 37.84
C ASP A 116 -0.35 -16.05 38.39
N PHE A 117 -0.95 -16.87 37.54
CA PHE A 117 -1.71 -18.03 38.00
C PHE A 117 -0.78 -19.17 38.43
N LEU A 118 -0.93 -19.62 39.68
CA LEU A 118 -0.23 -20.80 40.21
C LEU A 118 -0.84 -22.11 39.69
N ILE A 119 -2.16 -22.13 39.47
CA ILE A 119 -2.95 -23.29 39.06
C ILE A 119 -3.95 -22.83 37.99
N CYS A 120 -4.16 -23.66 36.97
CA CYS A 120 -5.18 -23.41 35.96
C CYS A 120 -6.60 -23.55 36.55
N PRO A 121 -7.48 -22.54 36.42
CA PRO A 121 -8.84 -22.62 36.97
C PRO A 121 -9.73 -23.63 36.24
N TYR A 122 -9.40 -23.99 35.00
CA TYR A 122 -10.23 -24.89 34.17
C TYR A 122 -9.90 -26.37 34.35
N CYS A 123 -8.61 -26.74 34.36
CA CYS A 123 -8.18 -28.14 34.45
C CYS A 123 -7.46 -28.50 35.76
N ARG A 124 -7.23 -27.52 36.64
CA ARG A 124 -6.49 -27.67 37.91
C ARG A 124 -5.02 -28.12 37.77
N LYS A 125 -4.45 -28.07 36.56
CA LYS A 125 -3.01 -28.29 36.36
C LYS A 125 -2.21 -27.19 37.07
N LYS A 126 -1.18 -27.56 37.82
CA LYS A 126 -0.20 -26.63 38.40
C LYS A 126 0.63 -25.99 37.28
N LEU A 127 0.66 -24.66 37.24
CA LEU A 127 1.31 -23.87 36.20
C LEU A 127 2.65 -23.27 36.64
N LYS A 128 2.78 -22.92 37.92
CA LYS A 128 3.99 -22.28 38.50
C LYS A 128 4.22 -22.75 39.93
N ASN A 129 5.44 -22.58 40.44
CA ASN A 129 5.75 -22.86 41.83
C ASN A 129 5.67 -21.56 42.66
N PRO A 130 5.03 -21.57 43.85
CA PRO A 130 5.05 -20.41 44.72
C PRO A 130 6.41 -20.27 45.39
N CYS A 131 6.86 -19.04 45.62
CA CYS A 131 8.07 -18.75 46.37
C CYS A 131 7.96 -19.21 47.83
N ILE A 132 8.97 -19.90 48.37
CA ILE A 132 8.99 -20.33 49.79
C ILE A 132 8.90 -19.19 50.82
N SER A 133 9.27 -17.95 50.46
CA SER A 133 9.27 -16.80 51.37
C SER A 133 8.12 -15.84 51.13
N CYS A 134 7.87 -15.44 49.87
CA CYS A 134 6.86 -14.42 49.54
C CYS A 134 5.62 -14.96 48.82
N ALA A 135 5.52 -16.28 48.61
CA ALA A 135 4.42 -16.99 47.94
C ALA A 135 4.08 -16.52 46.51
N LYS A 136 4.87 -15.62 45.91
CA LYS A 136 4.68 -15.17 44.53
C LYS A 136 4.93 -16.29 43.51
N PRO A 137 4.23 -16.29 42.36
CA PRO A 137 4.41 -17.27 41.30
C PRO A 137 5.81 -17.16 40.67
N LEU A 138 6.50 -18.29 40.53
CA LEU A 138 7.81 -18.42 39.90
C LEU A 138 7.78 -19.45 38.79
N ASP A 139 8.47 -19.16 37.69
CA ASP A 139 8.59 -20.08 36.56
C ASP A 139 9.47 -21.29 36.88
N PHE A 140 9.20 -22.41 36.20
CA PHE A 140 9.94 -23.64 36.37
C PHE A 140 11.40 -23.46 35.92
N GLY A 141 12.33 -23.53 36.88
CA GLY A 141 13.78 -23.40 36.62
C GLY A 141 14.44 -22.18 37.25
N TRP A 142 13.67 -21.25 37.83
CA TRP A 142 14.24 -20.12 38.55
C TRP A 142 14.80 -20.57 39.91
N LYS A 143 16.12 -20.40 40.10
CA LYS A 143 16.82 -20.74 41.35
C LYS A 143 16.67 -19.68 42.44
N VAL A 144 16.37 -18.44 42.06
CA VAL A 144 16.29 -17.29 42.96
C VAL A 144 15.03 -16.48 42.60
N CYS A 145 14.25 -16.09 43.60
CA CYS A 145 13.06 -15.27 43.42
C CYS A 145 13.43 -13.82 43.08
N PRO A 146 12.97 -13.23 41.95
CA PRO A 146 13.27 -11.84 41.61
C PRO A 146 12.65 -10.81 42.54
N TYR A 147 11.59 -11.16 43.26
CA TYR A 147 10.86 -10.24 44.13
C TYR A 147 11.48 -10.12 45.52
N CYS A 148 11.89 -11.22 46.13
CA CYS A 148 12.44 -11.25 47.50
C CYS A 148 13.89 -11.71 47.59
N LYS A 149 14.52 -12.09 46.46
CA LYS A 149 15.92 -12.53 46.36
C LYS A 149 16.23 -13.84 47.12
N THR A 150 15.21 -14.56 47.58
CA THR A 150 15.36 -15.85 48.28
C THR A 150 15.61 -17.01 47.30
N SER A 151 16.54 -17.90 47.64
CA SER A 151 16.76 -19.19 46.96
C SER A 151 15.50 -20.06 47.01
N GLN A 152 15.17 -20.74 45.91
CA GLN A 152 14.06 -21.72 45.85
C GLN A 152 14.53 -23.16 46.00
#